data_AF-A0A920FTK8-F1
#
_entry.id   AF-A0A920FTK8-F1
#
_cell.length_a   1.000
_cell.length_b   1.000
_cell.length_c   1.000
_cell.angle_alpha   90.00
_cell.angle_beta   90.00
_cell.angle_gamma   90.00
#
_symmetry.space_group_name_H-M   'P 1'
#
loop_
_entity.id
_entity.type
_entity.pdbx_description
1 polymer ?
#
loop_
_entity_poly.entity_id
_entity_poly.type
_entity_poly.pdbx_seq_one_letter_code
_entity_poly.pdbx_strand_id
1 'polypeptide(L)' 'MNFLKIAVKILNVFYGKKQALFDINLNIFENEVTSLIGPSGCGKSTLIKCFNRMNDLIDICKYKGEVLIDGKT' A
#
# COMPACT_ATOMS: atom_id res chain seq x y z
N MET A 1 -4.19 -23.19 -7.74
CA MET A 1 -3.54 -21.95 -8.21
C MET A 1 -3.88 -20.88 -7.19
N ASN A 2 -2.88 -20.13 -6.71
CA ASN A 2 -3.13 -19.04 -5.75
C ASN A 2 -3.55 -17.80 -6.53
N PHE A 3 -4.70 -17.24 -6.19
CA PHE A 3 -5.24 -16.05 -6.84
C PHE A 3 -4.58 -14.80 -6.25
N LEU A 4 -4.20 -13.85 -7.11
CA LEU A 4 -3.65 -12.58 -6.66
C LEU A 4 -4.77 -11.76 -6.01
N LYS A 5 -4.68 -11.49 -4.70
CA LYS A 5 -5.70 -10.78 -3.92
C LYS A 5 -5.47 -9.28 -3.88
N ILE A 6 -4.22 -8.87 -3.66
CA ILE A 6 -3.80 -7.46 -3.64
C ILE A 6 -2.58 -7.30 -4.54
N ALA A 7 -2.60 -6.31 -5.42
CA ALA A 7 -1.47 -5.93 -6.25
C ALA A 7 -1.13 -4.44 -6.04
N VAL A 8 0.12 -4.14 -5.72
CA VAL A 8 0.64 -2.80 -5.54
C VAL A 8 1.70 -2.55 -6.60
N LYS A 9 1.57 -1.48 -7.37
CA LYS A 9 2.48 -1.15 -8.47
C LYS A 9 2.97 0.28 -8.38
N ILE A 10 4.29 0.44 -8.27
CA ILE A 10 5.01 1.72 -8.28
C ILE A 10 4.37 2.72 -7.30
N LEU A 11 3.93 2.22 -6.14
CA LEU A 11 3.18 3.02 -5.18
C LEU A 11 4.13 3.97 -4.45
N ASN A 12 3.84 5.27 -4.61
CA ASN A 12 4.51 6.35 -3.90
C ASN A 12 3.47 7.11 -3.08
N VAL A 13 3.71 7.31 -1.79
CA VAL A 13 2.75 7.97 -0.88
C VAL A 13 3.42 9.15 -0.19
N PHE A 14 2.72 10.28 -0.15
CA PHE A 14 3.17 11.55 0.37
C PHE A 14 2.20 12.07 1.43
N TYR A 15 2.73 12.65 2.49
CA TYR A 15 1.98 13.46 3.45
C TYR A 15 2.54 14.89 3.41
N GLY A 16 1.83 15.78 2.70
CA GLY A 16 2.33 17.10 2.38
C GLY A 16 3.61 17.03 1.55
N LYS A 17 4.70 17.63 2.04
CA LYS A 17 6.02 17.62 1.37
C LYS A 17 6.84 16.36 1.65
N LYS A 18 6.45 15.54 2.63
CA LYS A 18 7.21 14.35 3.05
C LYS A 18 6.72 13.12 2.30
N GLN A 19 7.63 12.40 1.65
CA GLN A 19 7.34 11.09 1.08
C GLN A 19 7.50 10.00 2.16
N ALA A 20 6.49 9.15 2.29
CA ALA A 20 6.41 8.07 3.26
C ALA A 20 6.65 6.69 2.65
N LEU A 21 6.22 6.47 1.39
CA LEU A 21 6.48 5.25 0.63
C LEU A 21 7.14 5.59 -0.70
N PHE A 22 8.11 4.78 -1.10
CA PHE A 22 8.95 4.99 -2.27
C PHE A 22 8.89 3.73 -3.14
N ASP A 23 8.32 3.86 -4.34
CA ASP A 23 8.27 2.81 -5.37
C ASP A 23 7.95 1.40 -4.86
N ILE A 24 6.85 1.27 -4.11
CA ILE A 24 6.45 -0.02 -3.55
C ILE A 24 5.81 -0.87 -4.64
N ASN A 25 6.33 -2.09 -4.79
CA ASN A 25 5.80 -3.13 -5.66
C ASN A 25 5.59 -4.39 -4.82
N LEU A 26 4.35 -4.88 -4.71
CA LEU A 26 3.98 -5.98 -3.81
C LEU A 26 2.78 -6.76 -4.36
N ASN A 27 2.83 -8.08 -4.27
CA ASN A 27 1.70 -8.96 -4.51
C ASN A 27 1.37 -9.72 -3.22
N ILE A 28 0.09 -9.77 -2.86
CA ILE A 28 -0.44 -10.58 -1.76
C ILE A 28 -1.43 -11.56 -2.37
N PHE A 29 -1.22 -12.85 -2.12
CA PHE A 29 -2.05 -13.92 -2.66
C PHE A 29 -3.15 -14.35 -1.69
N GLU A 30 -4.24 -14.85 -2.25
CA GLU A 30 -5.35 -15.38 -1.49
C GLU A 30 -4.95 -16.66 -0.73
N ASN A 31 -5.49 -16.82 0.48
CA ASN A 31 -5.19 -17.94 1.38
C ASN A 31 -3.72 -18.05 1.83
N GLU A 32 -2.95 -16.96 1.74
CA GLU A 32 -1.58 -16.88 2.25
C GLU A 32 -1.46 -15.90 3.42
N VAL A 33 -0.60 -16.24 4.38
CA VAL A 33 -0.23 -15.35 5.48
C VAL A 33 0.97 -14.53 5.05
N THR A 34 0.78 -13.23 4.83
CA THR A 34 1.87 -12.28 4.51
C THR A 34 2.18 -11.39 5.72
N SER A 35 3.45 -11.30 6.11
CA SER A 35 3.90 -10.44 7.20
C SER A 35 4.66 -9.22 6.68
N LEU A 36 4.32 -8.03 7.17
CA LEU A 36 5.04 -6.78 6.92
C LEU A 36 5.93 -6.45 8.13
N ILE A 37 7.23 -6.68 8.02
CA ILE A 37 8.20 -6.50 9.12
C ILE A 37 9.18 -5.37 8.80
N GLY A 38 9.53 -4.58 9.81
CA GLY A 38 10.52 -3.51 9.71
C GLY A 38 10.52 -2.58 10.93
N PRO A 39 11.52 -1.69 11.08
CA PRO A 39 11.64 -0.80 12.23
C PRO A 39 10.49 0.22 12.32
N SER A 40 10.35 0.88 13.47
CA SER A 40 9.36 1.95 13.62
C SER A 40 9.60 3.06 12.57
N GLY A 41 8.51 3.61 12.02
CA GLY A 41 8.59 4.69 11.02
C GLY A 41 8.90 4.26 9.58
N CYS A 42 9.15 2.97 9.30
CA CYS A 42 9.50 2.50 7.95
C CYS A 42 8.33 2.42 6.95
N GLY A 43 7.12 2.87 7.31
CA GLY A 43 5.99 2.95 6.38
C GLY A 43 4.97 1.79 6.41
N LYS A 44 5.15 0.75 7.25
CA LYS A 44 4.21 -0.40 7.34
C LYS A 44 2.74 0.01 7.44
N SER A 45 2.41 0.82 8.45
CA SER A 45 1.02 1.29 8.65
C SER A 45 0.56 2.24 7.55
N THR A 46 1.47 2.92 6.85
CA THR A 46 1.12 3.75 5.68
C THR A 46 0.67 2.84 4.53
N LEU A 47 1.39 1.75 4.27
CA LEU A 47 1.02 0.78 3.24
C LEU A 47 -0.32 0.09 3.56
N ILE A 48 -0.54 -0.32 4.80
CA ILE A 48 -1.83 -0.92 5.23
C ILE A 48 -2.99 0.07 5.05
N LYS A 49 -2.78 1.36 5.33
CA LYS A 49 -3.79 2.41 5.10
C LYS A 49 -4.16 2.57 3.64
N CYS A 50 -3.25 2.27 2.71
CA CYS A 50 -3.56 2.28 1.28
C CYS A 50 -4.50 1.13 0.90
N PHE A 51 -4.41 -0.03 1.56
CA PHE A 51 -5.28 -1.17 1.26
C PHE A 51 -6.72 -0.91 1.70
N ASN A 52 -6.92 -0.37 2.89
CA ASN A 52 -8.26 -0.06 3.39
C ASN A 52 -8.75 1.35 3.01
N ARG A 53 -8.02 2.04 2.12
CA ARG A 53 -8.30 3.40 1.63
C ARG A 53 -8.43 4.47 2.72
N MET A 54 -7.92 4.23 3.92
CA MET A 54 -7.93 5.23 5.00
C MET A 54 -7.08 6.46 4.68
N ASN A 55 -6.13 6.35 3.75
CA ASN A 55 -5.34 7.49 3.28
C ASN A 55 -6.21 8.56 2.58
N ASP A 56 -7.34 8.17 1.97
CA ASP A 56 -8.24 9.08 1.24
C ASP A 56 -8.93 10.08 2.19
N LEU A 57 -8.99 9.76 3.49
CA LEU A 57 -9.55 10.61 4.54
C LEU A 57 -8.55 11.64 5.11
N ILE A 58 -7.31 11.65 4.61
CA ILE A 58 -6.26 12.54 5.08
C ILE A 58 -5.95 13.54 3.96
N ASP A 59 -6.42 14.79 4.11
CA ASP A 59 -6.33 15.82 3.06
C ASP A 59 -4.91 16.05 2.50
N ILE A 60 -3.90 15.93 3.36
CA ILE A 60 -2.50 16.11 2.96
C ILE A 60 -1.90 14.87 2.30
N CYS A 61 -2.64 13.76 2.27
CA CYS A 61 -2.18 12.51 1.70
C CYS A 61 -2.41 12.50 0.18
N LYS A 62 -1.33 12.26 -0.56
CA LYS A 62 -1.40 12.04 -2.01
C LYS A 62 -0.60 10.79 -2.35
N TYR A 63 -1.03 10.08 -3.38
CA TYR A 63 -0.29 8.94 -3.88
C TYR A 63 -0.20 8.92 -5.41
N LYS A 64 0.78 8.17 -5.91
CA LYS A 64 0.96 7.83 -7.32
C LYS A 64 1.17 6.32 -7.41
N GLY A 65 0.79 5.70 -8.52
CA GLY A 65 0.80 4.25 -8.70
C GLY A 65 -0.58 3.64 -8.43
N GLU A 66 -0.61 2.32 -8.32
CA GLU A 66 -1.86 1.55 -8.22
C GLU A 66 -1.86 0.63 -7.00
N VAL A 67 -3.01 0.55 -6.35
CA VAL A 67 -3.34 -0.49 -5.37
C VAL A 67 -4.63 -1.14 -5.86
N LEU A 68 -4.54 -2.42 -6.22
CA LEU A 68 -5.67 -3.20 -6.72
C LEU A 68 -6.04 -4.23 -5.66
N ILE A 69 -7.31 -4.25 -5.25
CA ILE A 69 -7.89 -5.27 -4.38
C ILE A 69 -8.96 -6.00 -5.16
N ASP A 70 -8.85 -7.32 -5.24
CA ASP A 70 -9.74 -8.13 -6.09
C ASP A 70 -9.76 -7.65 -7.55
N GLY A 71 -8.62 -7.14 -8.04
CA GLY A 71 -8.46 -6.58 -9.38
C GLY A 71 -9.09 -5.20 -9.61
N LYS A 72 -9.56 -4.51 -8.56
CA LYS A 72 -10.20 -3.19 -8.64
C LYS A 72 -9.41 -2.14 -7.85
N THR A 73 -9.43 -0.90 -8.35
CA THR A 73 -8.83 0.27 -7.70
C THR A 73 -9.70 0.81 -6.57
#